data_AF-A0AAU4B7N8-F1
#
_entry.id   AF-A0AAU4B7N8-F1
#
_cell.length_a   1.000
_cell.length_b   1.000
_cell.length_c   1.000
_cell.angle_alpha   90.00
_cell.angle_beta   90.00
_cell.angle_gamma   90.00
#
_symmetry.space_group_name_H-M   'P 1'
#
loop_
_entity.id
_entity.type
_entity.pdbx_description
1 polymer ?
#
loop_
_entity_poly.entity_id
_entity_poly.type
_entity_poly.pdbx_seq_one_letter_code
_entity_poly.pdbx_strand_id
1 'polypeptide(L)' 'MPTAQFMDAKETAEYLNMSVQWVYREAPRVGLVPYKFGRGMNAKIQFKVSEVQAWVRQRRTAG' A
#
# COMPACT_ATOMS: atom_id res chain seq x y z
N MET A 1 -11.15 -16.43 -11.45
CA MET A 1 -11.16 -15.59 -10.23
C MET A 1 -9.94 -14.69 -10.29
N PRO A 2 -10.04 -13.35 -10.36
CA PRO A 2 -8.86 -12.53 -10.17
C PRO A 2 -8.36 -12.77 -8.74
N THR A 3 -7.21 -13.42 -8.59
CA THR A 3 -6.52 -13.56 -7.32
C THR A 3 -6.22 -12.16 -6.82
N ALA A 4 -6.74 -11.80 -5.64
CA ALA A 4 -6.44 -10.51 -5.04
C ALA A 4 -4.92 -10.45 -4.78
N GLN A 5 -4.20 -9.69 -5.60
CA GLN A 5 -2.77 -9.50 -5.45
C GLN A 5 -2.52 -8.42 -4.40
N PHE A 6 -1.66 -8.74 -3.44
CA PHE A 6 -1.22 -7.84 -2.38
C PHE A 6 0.28 -7.62 -2.51
N MET A 7 0.71 -6.43 -2.13
CA MET A 7 2.12 -6.04 -2.00
C MET A 7 2.42 -5.78 -0.54
N ASP A 8 3.57 -6.25 -0.06
CA ASP A 8 4.02 -5.86 1.26
C ASP A 8 4.46 -4.37 1.30
N ALA A 9 4.77 -3.87 2.50
CA ALA A 9 5.19 -2.47 2.66
C ALA A 9 6.46 -2.12 1.86
N LYS A 10 7.36 -3.08 1.64
CA LYS A 10 8.60 -2.88 0.90
C LYS A 10 8.33 -2.83 -0.59
N GLU A 11 7.58 -3.79 -1.11
CA GLU A 11 7.14 -3.82 -2.51
C GLU A 11 6.32 -2.58 -2.87
N THR A 12 5.45 -2.12 -1.97
CA THR A 12 4.67 -0.88 -2.15
C THR A 12 5.60 0.34 -2.18
N ALA A 13 6.62 0.38 -1.32
CA ALA A 13 7.60 1.46 -1.29
C ALA A 13 8.41 1.52 -2.59
N GLU A 14 8.89 0.36 -3.07
CA GLU A 14 9.59 0.24 -4.34
C GLU A 14 8.70 0.65 -5.52
N TYR A 15 7.44 0.20 -5.54
CA TYR A 15 6.48 0.55 -6.60
C TYR A 15 6.17 2.06 -6.66
N LEU A 16 6.04 2.70 -5.51
CA LEU A 16 5.78 4.14 -5.42
C LEU A 16 7.06 4.99 -5.53
N ASN A 17 8.24 4.38 -5.60
CA ASN A 17 9.54 5.03 -5.50
C ASN A 17 9.65 5.90 -4.23
N MET A 18 9.23 5.36 -3.10
CA MET A 18 9.18 6.01 -1.78
C MET A 18 9.93 5.19 -0.72
N SER A 19 10.15 5.77 0.46
CA SER A 19 10.75 5.04 1.57
C SER A 19 9.72 4.12 2.25
N VAL A 20 10.18 2.99 2.78
CA VAL A 20 9.34 2.08 3.57
C VAL A 20 8.75 2.78 4.80
N GLN A 21 9.51 3.71 5.42
CA GLN A 21 9.03 4.54 6.52
C GLN A 21 7.85 5.43 6.12
N TRP A 22 7.89 6.00 4.91
CA TRP A 22 6.76 6.75 4.36
C TRP A 22 5.53 5.84 4.22
N VAL A 23 5.69 4.61 3.74
CA VAL A 23 4.56 3.66 3.62
C VAL A 23 3.91 3.35 4.98
N TYR A 24 4.70 3.21 6.05
CA TYR A 24 4.15 2.97 7.39
C TYR A 24 3.43 4.20 8.00
N ARG A 25 3.93 5.41 7.75
CA ARG A 25 3.46 6.63 8.44
C ARG A 25 2.46 7.44 7.61
N GLU A 26 2.75 7.59 6.33
CA GLU A 26 2.05 8.52 5.43
C GLU A 26 1.00 7.81 4.57
N ALA A 27 1.21 6.54 4.17
CA ALA A 27 0.24 5.83 3.34
C ALA A 27 -1.20 5.87 3.94
N PRO A 28 -1.41 5.57 5.24
CA PRO A 28 -2.73 5.67 5.84
C PRO A 28 -3.29 7.10 5.87
N ARG A 29 -2.42 8.12 5.94
CA ARG A 29 -2.82 9.54 5.97
C ARG A 29 -3.28 10.05 4.61
N VAL A 30 -2.73 9.51 3.53
CA VAL A 30 -3.06 9.91 2.15
C VAL A 30 -4.15 9.04 1.51
N GLY A 31 -4.78 8.16 2.28
CA GLY A 31 -5.90 7.31 1.83
C GLY A 31 -5.52 5.95 1.25
N LEU A 32 -4.25 5.52 1.38
CA LEU A 32 -3.86 4.12 1.10
C LEU A 32 -4.22 3.25 2.30
N VAL A 33 -5.06 2.22 2.09
CA VAL A 33 -5.55 1.35 3.16
C VAL A 33 -4.56 0.21 3.43
N PRO A 34 -3.91 0.15 4.61
CA PRO A 34 -3.10 -0.99 4.98
C PRO A 34 -3.98 -2.15 5.47
N TYR A 35 -3.83 -3.32 4.85
CA TYR A 35 -4.41 -4.58 5.31
C TYR A 35 -3.44 -5.29 6.23
N LYS A 36 -3.91 -5.70 7.41
CA LYS A 36 -3.10 -6.48 8.35
C LYS A 36 -3.26 -7.96 8.05
N PHE A 37 -2.17 -8.61 7.66
CA PHE A 37 -2.08 -10.05 7.46
C PHE A 37 -1.31 -10.70 8.61
N GLY A 38 -1.94 -11.68 9.26
CA GLY A 38 -1.39 -12.38 10.42
C GLY A 38 -2.10 -12.04 11.74
N ARG A 39 -1.66 -12.67 12.84
CA ARG A 39 -2.19 -12.46 14.19
C ARG A 39 -1.07 -12.01 15.13
N GLY A 40 -1.35 -11.03 16.00
CA GLY A 40 -0.42 -10.55 17.03
C GLY A 40 0.53 -9.43 16.60
N MET A 41 1.60 -9.23 17.38
CA MET A 41 2.56 -8.11 17.26
C MET A 41 3.37 -8.11 15.95
N ASN A 42 3.42 -9.26 15.26
CA ASN A 42 4.10 -9.44 13.98
C ASN A 42 3.15 -9.43 12.77
N ALA A 43 1.92 -8.92 12.92
CA ALA A 43 1.01 -8.77 11.80
C ALA A 43 1.67 -7.85 10.74
N LYS A 44 1.89 -8.41 9.55
CA LYS A 44 2.49 -7.68 8.43
C LYS A 44 1.43 -6.80 7.79
N ILE A 45 1.77 -5.56 7.48
CA ILE A 45 0.90 -4.73 6.63
C ILE A 45 1.17 -5.09 5.17
N GLN A 46 0.08 -5.20 4.40
CA GLN A 46 0.11 -5.35 2.96
C GLN A 46 -0.92 -4.42 2.36
N PHE A 47 -0.74 -4.09 1.09
CA PHE A 47 -1.61 -3.20 0.34
C PHE A 47 -2.14 -3.95 -0.87
N LYS A 48 -3.42 -3.76 -1.17
CA LYS A 48 -4.02 -4.39 -2.35
C LYS A 48 -3.50 -3.68 -3.60
N VAL A 49 -2.90 -4.42 -4.54
CA VAL A 49 -2.26 -3.83 -5.74
C VAL A 49 -3.22 -2.94 -6.53
N SER A 50 -4.48 -3.37 -6.67
CA SER A 50 -5.51 -2.60 -7.37
C SER A 50 -5.83 -1.26 -6.70
N GLU A 51 -5.77 -1.19 -5.36
CA GLU A 51 -5.97 0.07 -4.63
C GLU A 51 -4.76 0.98 -4.73
N VAL A 52 -3.54 0.42 -4.64
CA VAL A 52 -2.30 1.20 -4.86
C VAL A 52 -2.31 1.82 -6.25
N GLN A 53 -2.67 1.06 -7.28
CA GLN A 53 -2.78 1.56 -8.65
C GLN A 53 -3.90 2.60 -8.83
N ALA A 54 -5.06 2.40 -8.19
CA ALA A 54 -6.14 3.38 -8.20
C ALA A 54 -5.70 4.70 -7.54
N TRP A 55 -5.01 4.62 -6.40
CA TRP A 55 -4.47 5.77 -5.68
C TRP A 55 -3.44 6.53 -6.51
N VAL A 56 -2.49 5.83 -7.16
CA VAL A 56 -1.50 6.47 -8.06
C VAL A 56 -2.19 7.21 -9.20
N ARG A 57 -3.23 6.59 -9.81
CA ARG A 57 -4.02 7.23 -10.87
C ARG A 57 -4.72 8.49 -10.35
N GLN A 58 -5.36 8.41 -9.19
CA GLN A 58 -6.02 9.55 -8.56
C GLN A 58 -5.03 10.71 -8.28
N ARG A 59 -3.84 10.39 -7.78
CA ARG A 59 -2.80 11.39 -7.52
C ARG A 59 -2.29 12.07 -8.80
N ARG A 60 -2.24 11.34 -9.92
CA ARG A 60 -1.81 11.87 -11.22
C ARG A 60 -2.86 12.77 -11.87
N THR A 61 -4.15 12.57 -11.61
CA THR A 61 -5.24 13.41 -12.13
C THR A 61 -5.46 14.67 -11.30
N ALA A 62 -4.94 14.72 -10.07
CA ALA A 62 -5.05 15.89 -9.19
C ALA A 62 -4.00 16.98 -9.46
N GLY A 63 -3.25 16.90 -10.57
CA GLY A 63 -2.34 17.94 -11.06
C GLY A 63 -2.69 18.30 -12.50
#